data_AF-A0A2A5WB69-F1
#
_entry.id   AF-A0A2A5WB69-F1
#
_cell.length_a   1.000
_cell.length_b   1.000
_cell.length_c   1.000
_cell.angle_alpha   90.00
_cell.angle_beta   90.00
_cell.angle_gamma   90.00
#
_symmetry.space_group_name_H-M   'P 1'
#
loop_
_entity.id
_entity.type
_entity.pdbx_description
1 polymer ?
#
loop_
_entity_poly.entity_id
_entity_poly.type
_entity_poly.pdbx_seq_one_letter_code
_entity_poly.pdbx_strand_id
1 'polypeptide(L)'
;MPKKTISLTEDQESEYLESVNSPEVLEIRRYLDLCLSQGPMPPYDQYPCEAEDVDKGTTIREHSIDHVNGRFAILSTQEIMFGGIVFTIMFSKPPYLAVDVWVYPEGGIDLDVRSFQVSGMTVKERVEMARFLGTYLTKPGFTR
;
A
#
# COMPACT_ATOMS: atom_id res chain seq x y z
N MET A 1 -24.10 -17.72 -12.06
CA MET A 1 -22.87 -18.48 -11.76
C MET A 1 -22.64 -18.48 -10.26
N PRO A 2 -22.31 -19.62 -9.63
CA PRO A 2 -21.95 -19.62 -8.21
C PRO A 2 -20.66 -18.82 -8.04
N LYS A 3 -20.68 -17.78 -7.21
CA LYS A 3 -19.47 -17.06 -6.79
C LYS A 3 -18.69 -18.01 -5.88
N LYS A 4 -17.67 -18.67 -6.42
CA LYS A 4 -16.71 -19.42 -5.60
C LYS A 4 -15.78 -18.38 -4.97
N THR A 5 -16.04 -18.03 -3.72
CA THR A 5 -15.11 -17.20 -2.94
C THR A 5 -13.86 -18.04 -2.73
N ILE A 6 -12.73 -17.59 -3.25
CA ILE A 6 -11.43 -18.22 -2.99
C ILE A 6 -11.07 -17.86 -1.55
N SER A 7 -10.81 -18.87 -0.72
CA SER A 7 -10.37 -18.70 0.66
C SER A 7 -8.92 -19.15 0.74
N LEU A 8 -8.11 -18.39 1.47
CA LEU A 8 -6.78 -18.81 1.89
C LEU A 8 -6.89 -20.02 2.82
N THR A 9 -5.86 -20.87 2.80
CA THR A 9 -5.63 -21.85 3.87
C THR A 9 -5.19 -21.15 5.16
N GLU A 10 -5.20 -21.86 6.28
CA GLU A 10 -4.71 -21.31 7.56
C GLU A 10 -3.25 -20.88 7.47
N ASP A 11 -2.40 -21.70 6.83
CA ASP A 11 -0.98 -21.37 6.62
C ASP A 11 -0.81 -20.10 5.78
N GLN A 12 -1.58 -19.98 4.69
CA GLN A 12 -1.55 -18.78 3.83
C GLN A 12 -2.07 -17.54 4.55
N GLU A 13 -3.09 -17.68 5.41
CA GLU A 13 -3.59 -16.58 6.24
C GLU A 13 -2.53 -16.17 7.28
N SER A 14 -1.84 -17.13 7.91
CA SER A 14 -0.75 -16.85 8.85
C SER A 14 0.41 -16.11 8.19
N GLU A 15 0.92 -16.62 7.05
CA GLU A 15 2.01 -16.01 6.30
C GLU A 15 1.65 -14.58 5.83
N TYR A 16 0.40 -14.40 5.38
CA TYR A 16 -0.10 -13.09 5.01
C TYR A 16 -0.11 -12.13 6.20
N LEU A 17 -0.61 -12.57 7.36
CA LEU A 17 -0.64 -11.76 8.56
C LEU A 17 0.76 -11.40 9.06
N GLU A 18 1.75 -12.29 8.91
CA GLU A 18 3.15 -11.96 9.20
C GLU A 18 3.65 -10.83 8.29
N SER A 19 3.35 -10.88 6.99
CA SER A 19 3.69 -9.82 6.04
C SER A 19 3.01 -8.48 6.39
N VAL A 20 1.72 -8.50 6.72
CA VAL A 20 0.95 -7.30 7.10
C VAL A 20 1.51 -6.61 8.36
N ASN A 21 2.16 -7.38 9.23
CA ASN A 21 2.77 -6.90 10.48
C ASN A 21 4.28 -6.67 10.36
N SER A 22 4.86 -6.71 9.14
CA SER A 22 6.29 -6.46 8.97
C SER A 22 6.64 -4.99 9.27
N PRO A 23 7.88 -4.71 9.72
CA PRO A 23 8.34 -3.35 9.97
C PRO A 23 8.13 -2.39 8.78
N GLU A 24 8.35 -2.87 7.56
CA GLU A 24 8.17 -2.10 6.33
C GLU A 24 6.71 -1.69 6.12
N VAL A 25 5.77 -2.60 6.37
CA VAL A 25 4.34 -2.31 6.20
C VAL A 25 3.83 -1.37 7.29
N LEU A 26 4.34 -1.52 8.52
CA LEU A 26 4.07 -0.57 9.60
C LEU A 26 4.61 0.83 9.25
N GLU A 27 5.77 0.90 8.61
CA GLU A 27 6.36 2.15 8.15
C GLU A 27 5.52 2.82 7.04
N ILE A 28 5.03 2.04 6.06
CA ILE A 28 4.08 2.56 5.05
C ILE A 28 2.86 3.20 5.72
N ARG A 29 2.27 2.54 6.73
CA ARG A 29 1.11 3.08 7.45
C ARG A 29 1.46 4.36 8.19
N ARG A 30 2.56 4.38 8.92
CA ARG A 30 3.06 5.56 9.63
C ARG A 30 3.24 6.73 8.67
N TYR A 31 3.89 6.50 7.54
CA TYR A 31 4.15 7.51 6.52
C TYR A 31 2.84 8.06 5.92
N LEU A 32 1.90 7.18 5.54
CA LEU A 32 0.58 7.59 5.05
C LEU A 32 -0.18 8.44 6.08
N ASP A 33 -0.21 8.00 7.35
CA ASP A 33 -0.89 8.73 8.42
C ASP A 33 -0.27 10.12 8.65
N LEU A 34 1.06 10.23 8.64
CA LEU A 34 1.76 11.51 8.76
C LEU A 34 1.49 12.41 7.56
N CYS A 35 1.61 11.89 6.35
CA CYS A 35 1.38 12.64 5.12
C CYS A 35 -0.04 13.22 5.05
N LEU A 36 -1.03 12.43 5.47
CA LEU A 36 -2.45 12.80 5.44
C LEU A 36 -2.89 13.60 6.68
N SER A 37 -2.09 13.59 7.75
CA SER A 37 -2.25 14.55 8.84
C SER A 37 -1.88 15.95 8.32
N GLN A 38 -2.72 16.95 8.58
CA GLN A 38 -2.53 18.33 8.07
C GLN A 38 -1.30 19.06 8.68
N GLY A 39 -0.34 18.32 9.25
CA GLY A 39 0.88 18.84 9.82
C GLY A 39 1.96 19.11 8.76
N PRO A 40 2.96 19.96 9.11
CA PRO A 40 4.14 20.15 8.27
C PRO A 40 4.96 18.86 8.24
N MET A 41 5.24 18.35 7.04
CA MET A 41 6.22 17.27 6.83
C MET A 41 7.64 17.86 6.86
N PRO A 42 8.64 17.14 7.40
CA PRO A 42 10.03 17.52 7.26
C PRO A 42 10.41 17.74 5.79
N PRO A 43 11.28 18.70 5.45
CA PRO A 43 11.62 19.00 4.06
C PRO A 43 12.10 17.81 3.22
N TYR A 44 12.75 16.84 3.86
CA TYR A 44 13.29 15.64 3.21
C TYR A 44 12.26 14.51 3.06
N ASP A 45 11.13 14.60 3.75
CA ASP A 45 10.05 13.60 3.73
C ASP A 45 8.87 14.10 2.88
N GLN A 46 9.02 15.22 2.16
CA GLN A 46 7.96 15.78 1.33
C GLN A 46 7.59 14.84 0.19
N TYR A 47 8.56 14.20 -0.48
CA TYR A 47 8.25 13.18 -1.48
C TYR A 47 8.31 11.77 -0.85
N PRO A 48 7.37 10.85 -1.14
CA PRO A 48 6.24 10.96 -2.08
C PRO A 48 4.93 11.49 -1.48
N CYS A 49 4.95 12.23 -0.37
CA CYS A 49 3.75 12.86 0.17
C CYS A 49 3.16 13.95 -0.75
N GLU A 50 3.99 14.87 -1.19
CA GLU A 50 3.75 15.99 -2.10
C GLU A 50 5.01 16.33 -2.90
N ALA A 51 4.86 16.71 -4.16
CA ALA A 51 5.94 17.24 -4.99
C ALA A 51 5.33 18.03 -6.15
N GLU A 52 6.07 19.04 -6.62
CA GLU A 52 5.79 19.75 -7.86
C GLU A 52 6.53 19.07 -9.03
N ASP A 53 6.02 19.24 -10.25
CA ASP A 53 6.64 18.74 -11.49
C ASP A 53 6.86 17.20 -11.57
N VAL A 54 6.06 16.43 -10.85
CA VAL A 54 6.00 14.96 -10.96
C VAL A 54 4.77 14.49 -11.72
N ASP A 55 4.84 13.28 -12.27
CA ASP A 55 3.70 12.67 -12.95
C ASP A 55 2.51 12.47 -12.00
N LYS A 56 1.31 12.51 -12.56
CA LYS A 56 0.08 12.21 -11.82
C LYS A 56 0.07 10.75 -11.38
N GLY A 57 -0.33 10.49 -10.15
CA GLY A 57 -0.29 9.17 -9.52
C GLY A 57 1.01 8.89 -8.78
N THR A 58 1.87 9.89 -8.58
CA THR A 58 3.16 9.74 -7.91
C THR A 58 3.21 10.37 -6.51
N THR A 59 2.12 10.99 -6.06
CA THR A 59 2.07 11.64 -4.74
C THR A 59 0.87 11.18 -3.93
N ILE A 60 1.01 11.11 -2.60
CA ILE A 60 -0.09 10.66 -1.75
C ILE A 60 -1.20 11.72 -1.66
N ARG A 61 -0.85 13.01 -1.54
CA ARG A 61 -1.81 14.10 -1.33
C ARG A 61 -2.67 14.44 -2.55
N GLU A 62 -2.36 13.92 -3.73
CA GLU A 62 -3.24 14.07 -4.90
C GLU A 62 -4.54 13.24 -4.78
N HIS A 63 -4.58 12.29 -3.85
CA HIS A 63 -5.69 11.38 -3.65
C HIS A 63 -6.53 11.76 -2.43
N SER A 64 -7.83 11.45 -2.48
CA SER A 64 -8.72 11.62 -1.33
C SER A 64 -8.32 10.68 -0.19
N ILE A 65 -8.31 11.19 1.05
CA ILE A 65 -8.11 10.41 2.28
C ILE A 65 -9.12 9.27 2.44
N ASP A 66 -10.30 9.41 1.83
CA ASP A 66 -11.30 8.34 1.80
C ASP A 66 -10.84 7.13 0.98
N HIS A 67 -9.92 7.33 0.03
CA HIS A 67 -9.44 6.31 -0.90
C HIS A 67 -8.01 5.85 -0.60
N VAL A 68 -7.18 6.70 0.03
CA VAL A 68 -5.80 6.41 0.41
C VAL A 68 -5.65 6.64 1.91
N ASN A 69 -5.32 5.59 2.67
CA ASN A 69 -5.13 5.62 4.12
C ASN A 69 -4.41 4.33 4.58
N GLY A 70 -4.09 4.21 5.87
CA GLY A 70 -3.43 3.02 6.43
C GLY A 70 -4.19 1.69 6.34
N ARG A 71 -5.33 1.60 5.63
CA ARG A 71 -6.09 0.36 5.41
C ARG A 71 -5.97 -0.14 3.97
N PHE A 72 -5.03 -1.04 3.74
CA PHE A 72 -4.74 -1.64 2.44
C PHE A 72 -4.38 -3.12 2.57
N ALA A 73 -4.68 -3.90 1.54
CA ALA A 73 -4.17 -5.25 1.38
C ALA A 73 -2.85 -5.23 0.61
N ILE A 74 -1.92 -6.10 0.96
CA ILE A 74 -0.72 -6.38 0.17
C ILE A 74 -1.12 -7.37 -0.93
N LEU A 75 -0.79 -7.05 -2.18
CA LEU A 75 -1.01 -7.92 -3.35
C LEU A 75 0.25 -8.71 -3.69
N SER A 76 1.41 -8.05 -3.63
CA SER A 76 2.72 -8.67 -3.88
C SER A 76 3.84 -7.87 -3.23
N THR A 77 4.96 -8.54 -3.01
CA THR A 77 6.22 -7.95 -2.55
C THR A 77 7.33 -8.30 -3.53
N GLN A 78 8.25 -7.37 -3.75
CA GLN A 78 9.40 -7.57 -4.62
C GLN A 78 10.63 -6.91 -4.03
N GLU A 79 11.67 -7.69 -3.74
CA GLU A 79 13.01 -7.14 -3.48
C GLU A 79 13.58 -6.55 -4.78
N ILE A 80 14.20 -5.38 -4.68
CA ILE A 80 14.80 -4.71 -5.83
C ILE A 80 16.32 -4.66 -5.72
N MET A 81 17.01 -4.67 -6.87
CA MET A 81 18.48 -4.68 -6.92
C MET A 81 19.14 -3.45 -6.27
N PHE A 82 18.39 -2.36 -6.12
CA PHE A 82 18.84 -1.13 -5.47
C PHE A 82 18.67 -1.15 -3.94
N GLY A 83 18.18 -2.26 -3.38
CA GLY A 83 17.89 -2.44 -1.96
C GLY A 83 16.46 -2.07 -1.57
N GLY A 84 16.00 -2.61 -0.45
CA GLY A 84 14.63 -2.45 0.02
C GLY A 84 13.61 -3.34 -0.71
N ILE A 85 12.34 -3.10 -0.42
CA ILE A 85 11.22 -3.91 -0.89
C ILE A 85 10.16 -3.00 -1.51
N VAL A 86 9.67 -3.37 -2.69
CA VAL A 86 8.49 -2.77 -3.31
C VAL A 86 7.26 -3.58 -2.92
N PHE A 87 6.29 -2.91 -2.33
CA PHE A 87 4.99 -3.47 -1.98
C PHE A 87 3.96 -2.96 -2.98
N THR A 88 3.32 -3.87 -3.71
CA THR A 88 2.09 -3.54 -4.41
C THR A 88 0.95 -3.67 -3.42
N ILE A 89 0.35 -2.56 -3.03
CA ILE A 89 -0.78 -2.51 -2.09
C ILE A 89 -2.07 -2.08 -2.79
N MET A 90 -3.21 -2.49 -2.26
CA MET A 90 -4.54 -2.09 -2.72
C MET A 90 -5.37 -1.55 -1.56
N PHE A 91 -5.82 -0.31 -1.67
CA PHE A 91 -6.65 0.29 -0.63
C PHE A 91 -8.02 -0.35 -0.55
N SER A 92 -8.52 -0.45 0.67
CA SER A 92 -9.75 -1.20 1.01
C SER A 92 -11.06 -0.58 0.50
N LYS A 93 -11.03 0.70 0.08
CA LYS A 93 -12.22 1.45 -0.37
C LYS A 93 -12.18 1.72 -1.88
N PRO A 94 -13.33 1.80 -2.58
CA PRO A 94 -13.42 2.27 -3.95
C PRO A 94 -12.68 3.60 -4.13
N PRO A 95 -11.97 3.84 -5.26
CA PRO A 95 -11.89 3.01 -6.46
C PRO A 95 -10.92 1.81 -6.37
N TYR A 96 -10.57 1.37 -5.15
CA TYR A 96 -9.61 0.30 -4.87
C TYR A 96 -8.26 0.60 -5.49
N LEU A 97 -7.79 1.84 -5.30
CA LEU A 97 -6.53 2.30 -5.85
C LEU A 97 -5.43 1.30 -5.45
N ALA A 98 -4.64 0.89 -6.43
CA ALA A 98 -3.50 0.02 -6.23
C ALA A 98 -2.25 0.82 -6.53
N VAL A 99 -1.26 0.72 -5.66
CA VAL A 99 -0.02 1.49 -5.73
C VAL A 99 1.17 0.61 -5.39
N ASP A 100 2.29 0.89 -6.03
CA ASP A 100 3.60 0.34 -5.74
C ASP A 100 4.32 1.31 -4.80
N VAL A 101 4.73 0.79 -3.64
CA VAL A 101 5.38 1.56 -2.57
C VAL A 101 6.74 0.96 -2.30
N TRP A 102 7.80 1.72 -2.53
CA TRP A 102 9.16 1.30 -2.21
C TRP A 102 9.52 1.72 -0.80
N VAL A 103 9.85 0.74 0.04
CA VAL A 103 10.40 0.94 1.38
C VAL A 103 11.88 0.60 1.36
N TYR A 104 12.71 1.54 1.77
CA TYR A 104 14.16 1.44 1.75
C TYR A 104 14.74 1.53 3.17
N PRO A 105 15.66 0.64 3.58
CA PRO A 105 16.37 0.77 4.84
C PRO A 105 17.53 1.77 4.71
N GLU A 106 17.26 3.04 4.98
CA GLU A 106 18.27 4.10 5.06
C GLU A 106 19.29 3.82 6.16
N GLY A 107 20.58 3.89 5.81
CA GLY A 107 21.67 3.52 6.71
C GLY A 107 21.65 2.06 7.18
N GLY A 108 20.81 1.21 6.57
CA GLY A 108 20.60 -0.19 6.97
C GLY A 108 19.76 -0.39 8.24
N ILE A 109 19.15 0.68 8.79
CA ILE A 109 18.43 0.63 10.06
C ILE A 109 17.08 1.34 9.97
N ASP A 110 17.04 2.55 9.42
CA ASP A 110 15.82 3.37 9.42
C ASP A 110 15.03 3.13 8.14
N LEU A 111 13.77 2.70 8.27
CA LEU A 111 12.91 2.45 7.12
C LEU A 111 12.33 3.77 6.61
N ASP A 112 12.42 3.98 5.31
CA ASP A 112 11.89 5.17 4.65
C ASP A 112 11.05 4.81 3.42
N VAL A 113 9.95 5.53 3.21
CA VAL A 113 9.08 5.36 2.04
C VAL A 113 9.58 6.26 0.93
N ARG A 114 10.25 5.65 -0.05
CA ARG A 114 10.94 6.36 -1.15
C ARG A 114 10.10 6.53 -2.40
N SER A 115 8.99 5.81 -2.54
CA SER A 115 8.07 5.98 -3.68
C SER A 115 6.64 5.64 -3.34
N PHE A 116 5.73 6.29 -4.07
CA PHE A 116 4.31 5.95 -4.13
C PHE A 116 3.90 6.10 -5.58
N GLN A 117 3.64 5.00 -6.29
CA GLN A 117 3.29 5.05 -7.70
C GLN A 117 2.01 4.27 -7.94
N VAL A 118 0.99 4.92 -8.50
CA VAL A 118 -0.23 4.21 -8.92
C VAL A 118 0.16 3.10 -9.88
N SER A 119 -0.21 1.87 -9.52
CA SER A 119 0.15 0.70 -10.31
C SER A 119 -0.53 0.76 -11.67
N GLY A 120 0.07 0.08 -12.65
CA GLY A 120 -0.46 0.00 -14.02
C GLY A 120 -1.82 -0.71 -14.14
N MET A 121 -2.42 -1.16 -13.03
CA MET A 121 -3.72 -1.84 -13.02
C MET A 121 -4.84 -0.91 -13.51
N THR A 122 -5.57 -1.37 -14.51
CA THR A 122 -6.79 -0.73 -14.99
C THR A 122 -7.89 -0.76 -13.93
N VAL A 123 -8.90 0.11 -14.08
CA VAL A 123 -10.09 0.11 -13.19
C VAL A 123 -10.75 -1.28 -13.14
N LYS A 124 -10.82 -1.98 -14.28
CA LYS A 124 -11.43 -3.31 -14.37
C LYS A 124 -10.64 -4.33 -13.54
N GLU A 125 -9.31 -4.34 -13.68
CA GLU A 125 -8.44 -5.26 -12.92
C GLU A 125 -8.52 -4.99 -11.42
N ARG A 126 -8.53 -3.72 -10.99
CA ARG A 126 -8.69 -3.37 -9.57
C ARG A 126 -10.02 -3.86 -9.00
N VAL A 127 -11.10 -3.72 -9.77
CA VAL A 127 -12.42 -4.23 -9.38
C VAL A 127 -12.47 -5.76 -9.34
N GLU A 128 -11.83 -6.45 -10.28
CA GLU A 128 -11.73 -7.91 -10.29
C GLU A 128 -10.92 -8.43 -9.10
N MET A 129 -9.78 -7.79 -8.80
CA MET A 129 -8.96 -8.09 -7.64
C MET A 129 -9.70 -7.82 -6.33
N ALA A 130 -10.41 -6.69 -6.21
CA ALA A 130 -11.22 -6.40 -5.03
C ALA A 130 -12.32 -7.44 -4.80
N ARG A 131 -12.92 -7.98 -5.88
CA ARG A 131 -13.87 -9.10 -5.78
C ARG A 131 -13.19 -10.40 -5.37
N PHE A 132 -11.98 -10.65 -5.86
CA PHE A 132 -11.18 -11.83 -5.49
C PHE A 132 -10.84 -11.81 -4.00
N LEU A 133 -10.32 -10.69 -3.51
CA LEU A 133 -10.02 -10.50 -2.08
C LEU A 133 -11.30 -10.52 -1.24
N GLY A 134 -12.43 -10.07 -1.78
CA GLY A 134 -13.75 -10.28 -1.19
C GLY A 134 -13.83 -9.82 0.27
N THR A 135 -14.07 -10.76 1.19
CA THR A 135 -14.19 -10.45 2.62
C THR A 135 -12.86 -10.03 3.25
N TYR A 136 -11.71 -10.43 2.69
CA TYR A 136 -10.39 -10.08 3.21
C TYR A 136 -10.14 -8.57 3.20
N LEU A 137 -10.63 -7.82 2.20
CA LEU A 137 -10.55 -6.35 2.19
C LEU A 137 -11.33 -5.66 3.32
N THR A 138 -12.24 -6.39 3.97
CA THR A 138 -13.03 -5.88 5.10
C THR A 138 -12.58 -6.44 6.45
N LYS A 139 -11.71 -7.45 6.47
CA LYS A 139 -11.15 -8.02 7.69
C LYS A 139 -10.05 -7.08 8.21
N PRO A 140 -10.14 -6.57 9.46
CA PRO A 140 -9.14 -5.66 10.00
C PRO A 140 -7.72 -6.23 9.96
N GLY A 141 -7.51 -7.49 10.35
CA GLY A 141 -6.18 -8.09 10.34
C GLY A 141 -5.55 -8.24 8.96
N PHE A 142 -6.34 -8.21 7.87
CA PHE A 142 -5.82 -8.28 6.51
C PHE A 142 -5.45 -6.92 5.92
N THR A 143 -5.91 -5.84 6.56
CA THR A 143 -5.77 -4.50 6.02
C THR A 143 -5.09 -3.53 6.98
N ARG A 144 -4.86 -3.90 8.24
CA ARG A 144 -4.40 -3.05 9.32
C ARG A 144 -3.20 -3.65 10.04
#